data_AF-A0A9D9JIU5-F1
#
_entry.id   AF-A0A9D9JIU5-F1
#
_cell.length_a   1.000
_cell.length_b   1.000
_cell.length_c   1.000
_cell.angle_alpha   90.00
_cell.angle_beta   90.00
_cell.angle_gamma   90.00
#
_symmetry.space_group_name_H-M   'P 1'
#
loop_
_entity.id
_entity.type
_entity.pdbx_description
1 polymer ?
#
loop_
_entity_poly.entity_id
_entity_poly.type
_entity_poly.pdbx_seq_one_letter_code
_entity_poly.pdbx_strand_id
1 'polypeptide(L)'
;MARGEVRIVPIRGIPEAKPGDSVAVLVLDGMVTSGLQGEPGDILVVTQKLVSKAEGRMVALETIEPSPLALEYGRRWERDPRQIELVLRESARIVR
;
A
#
# COMPACT_ATOMS: atom_id res chain seq x y z
N MET A 1 14.55 12.45 -27.60
CA MET A 1 13.44 12.92 -26.75
C MET A 1 13.39 14.44 -26.81
N ALA A 2 12.19 15.04 -26.90
CA ALA A 2 12.08 16.50 -26.85
C ALA A 2 12.43 16.99 -25.44
N ARG A 3 13.14 18.12 -25.33
CA ARG A 3 13.49 18.71 -24.03
C ARG A 3 12.20 19.03 -23.26
N GLY A 4 12.02 18.42 -22.08
CA GLY A 4 10.91 18.71 -21.15
C GLY A 4 9.69 17.80 -21.24
N GLU A 5 9.75 16.70 -22.00
CA GLU A 5 8.66 15.72 -22.05
C GLU A 5 8.64 14.82 -20.79
N VAL A 6 7.45 14.55 -20.25
CA VAL A 6 7.20 13.55 -19.19
C VAL A 6 6.24 12.50 -19.71
N ARG A 7 6.57 11.22 -19.52
CA ARG A 7 5.72 10.08 -19.89
C ARG A 7 5.41 9.25 -18.65
N ILE A 8 4.15 8.89 -18.48
CA ILE A 8 3.68 8.01 -17.40
C ILE A 8 3.13 6.75 -18.05
N VAL A 9 3.80 5.62 -17.82
CA VAL A 9 3.48 4.36 -18.48
C VAL A 9 3.06 3.33 -17.43
N PRO A 10 1.85 2.75 -17.52
CA PRO A 10 1.39 1.76 -16.55
C PRO A 10 2.06 0.41 -16.79
N ILE A 11 2.47 -0.25 -15.71
CA ILE A 11 2.90 -1.65 -15.72
C ILE A 11 1.66 -2.52 -15.50
N ARG A 12 1.34 -3.36 -16.48
CA ARG A 12 0.18 -4.26 -16.48
C ARG A 12 0.59 -5.69 -16.11
N GLY A 13 -0.40 -6.50 -15.78
CA GLY A 13 -0.20 -7.93 -15.52
C GLY A 13 0.40 -8.27 -14.15
N ILE A 14 0.59 -7.29 -13.27
CA ILE A 14 1.01 -7.55 -11.89
C ILE A 14 -0.14 -8.25 -11.13
N PRO A 15 0.07 -9.46 -10.59
CA PRO A 15 -0.96 -10.18 -9.85
C PRO A 15 -1.19 -9.58 -8.45
N GLU A 16 -2.19 -10.10 -7.74
CA GLU A 16 -2.40 -9.80 -6.33
C GLU A 16 -1.20 -10.32 -5.50
N ALA A 17 -0.48 -9.42 -4.82
CA ALA A 17 0.62 -9.79 -3.95
C ALA A 17 0.16 -10.55 -2.71
N LYS A 18 0.97 -11.53 -2.32
CA LYS A 18 0.79 -12.38 -1.14
C LYS A 18 1.94 -12.18 -0.16
N PRO A 19 1.74 -12.48 1.14
CA PRO A 19 2.81 -12.43 2.13
C PRO A 19 4.02 -13.27 1.69
N GLY A 20 5.21 -12.67 1.69
CA GLY A 20 6.46 -13.28 1.26
C GLY A 20 6.84 -13.05 -0.21
N ASP A 21 5.95 -12.49 -1.04
CA ASP A 21 6.28 -12.20 -2.44
C ASP A 21 7.39 -11.14 -2.56
N SER A 22 8.27 -11.29 -3.55
CA SER A 22 9.22 -10.25 -3.91
C SER A 22 8.56 -9.20 -4.79
N VAL A 23 8.35 -7.99 -4.25
CA VAL A 23 7.80 -6.85 -5.00
C VAL A 23 8.63 -6.55 -6.25
N ALA A 24 9.96 -6.66 -6.15
CA ALA A 24 10.84 -6.42 -7.28
C ALA A 24 10.58 -7.40 -8.43
N VAL A 25 10.44 -8.69 -8.13
CA VAL A 25 10.14 -9.72 -9.14
C VAL A 25 8.77 -9.48 -9.76
N LEU A 26 7.73 -9.23 -8.95
CA LEU A 26 6.39 -8.94 -9.44
C LEU A 26 6.35 -7.75 -10.41
N VAL A 27 7.11 -6.69 -10.11
CA VAL A 27 7.20 -5.52 -10.98
C VAL A 27 7.96 -5.83 -12.26
N LEU A 28 9.11 -6.51 -12.18
CA LEU A 28 9.92 -6.86 -13.35
C LEU A 28 9.15 -7.76 -14.32
N ASP A 29 8.45 -8.78 -13.81
CA ASP A 29 7.60 -9.66 -14.61
C ASP A 29 6.45 -8.88 -15.27
N GLY A 30 5.86 -7.92 -14.56
CA GLY A 30 4.87 -7.00 -15.11
C GLY A 30 5.43 -6.11 -16.22
N MET A 31 6.66 -5.60 -16.07
CA MET A 31 7.33 -4.81 -17.11
C MET A 31 7.56 -5.64 -18.36
N VAL A 32 8.06 -6.87 -18.23
CA VAL A 32 8.24 -7.81 -19.35
C VAL A 32 6.89 -8.06 -20.05
N THR A 33 5.84 -8.35 -19.28
CA THR A 33 4.48 -8.57 -19.82
C THR A 33 3.93 -7.34 -20.55
N SER A 34 4.33 -6.15 -20.11
CA SER A 34 3.91 -4.88 -20.70
C SER A 34 4.78 -4.44 -21.88
N GLY A 35 5.80 -5.22 -22.26
CA GLY A 35 6.78 -4.86 -23.29
C GLY A 35 7.64 -3.65 -22.93
N LEU A 36 7.88 -3.44 -21.63
CA LEU A 36 8.65 -2.30 -21.11
C LEU A 36 10.07 -2.74 -20.74
N GLN A 37 11.04 -1.90 -21.09
CA GLN A 37 12.42 -1.99 -20.65
C GLN A 37 12.76 -0.66 -19.96
N GLY A 38 13.32 -0.74 -18.75
CA GLY A 38 13.71 0.46 -18.01
C GLY A 38 15.02 1.03 -18.55
N GLU A 39 15.10 2.36 -18.62
CA GLU A 39 16.29 3.09 -19.03
C GLU A 39 16.91 3.84 -17.83
N PRO A 40 18.23 4.13 -17.86
CA PRO A 40 18.84 4.98 -16.84
C PRO A 40 18.13 6.34 -16.73
N GLY A 41 17.64 6.66 -15.54
CA GLY A 41 16.89 7.89 -15.26
C GLY A 41 15.37 7.70 -15.16
N ASP A 42 14.86 6.53 -15.52
CA ASP A 42 13.45 6.20 -15.27
C ASP A 42 13.14 6.08 -13.78
N ILE A 43 11.91 6.41 -13.43
CA ILE A 43 11.39 6.34 -12.06
C ILE A 43 10.31 5.27 -12.00
N LEU A 44 10.54 4.26 -11.17
CA LEU A 44 9.52 3.29 -10.83
C LEU A 44 8.67 3.81 -9.65
N VAL A 45 7.36 3.90 -9.87
CA VAL A 45 6.39 4.28 -8.82
C VAL A 45 5.58 3.06 -8.44
N VAL A 46 5.67 2.65 -7.17
CA VAL A 46 4.93 1.51 -6.60
C VAL A 46 3.99 2.00 -5.52
N THR A 47 2.74 1.54 -5.53
CA THR A 47 1.80 1.85 -4.45
C THR A 47 2.18 1.12 -3.17
N GLN A 48 1.99 1.78 -2.02
CA GLN A 48 2.22 1.17 -0.71
C GLN A 48 1.47 -0.17 -0.55
N LYS A 49 0.25 -0.29 -1.08
CA LYS A 49 -0.59 -1.50 -0.92
C LYS A 49 0.07 -2.77 -1.44
N LEU A 50 0.80 -2.69 -2.56
CA LEU A 50 1.54 -3.84 -3.10
C LEU A 50 2.60 -4.33 -2.10
N VAL A 51 3.36 -3.37 -1.55
CA VAL A 51 4.42 -3.62 -0.57
C VAL A 51 3.84 -4.15 0.73
N SER A 52 2.80 -3.52 1.28
CA SER A 52 2.19 -3.95 2.54
C SER A 52 1.60 -5.36 2.47
N LYS A 53 1.10 -5.81 1.32
CA LYS A 53 0.65 -7.20 1.14
C LYS A 53 1.81 -8.19 1.09
N ALA A 54 2.86 -7.86 0.34
CA ALA A 54 4.09 -8.64 0.28
C ALA A 54 4.75 -8.79 1.66
N GLU A 55 4.71 -7.74 2.48
CA GLU A 55 5.22 -7.74 3.85
C GLU A 55 4.28 -8.40 4.88
N GLY A 56 3.12 -8.92 4.45
CA GLY A 56 2.17 -9.58 5.35
C GLY A 56 1.48 -8.64 6.35
N ARG A 57 1.32 -7.35 6.02
CA ARG A 57 0.71 -6.33 6.90
C ARG A 57 -0.82 -6.31 6.88
N MET A 58 -1.47 -7.35 6.35
CA MET A 58 -2.92 -7.45 6.38
C MET A 58 -3.40 -7.97 7.74
N VAL A 59 -4.45 -7.35 8.27
CA VAL A 59 -5.03 -7.70 9.57
C VAL A 59 -6.53 -7.90 9.40
N ALA A 60 -7.04 -8.99 9.98
CA ALA A 60 -8.46 -9.28 10.06
C ALA A 60 -9.09 -8.43 11.19
N LEU A 61 -10.06 -7.57 10.88
CA LEU A 61 -10.60 -6.62 11.87
C LEU A 61 -11.28 -7.32 13.04
N GLU A 62 -11.88 -8.49 12.81
CA GLU A 62 -12.49 -9.33 13.83
C GLU A 62 -11.52 -9.81 14.92
N THR A 63 -10.20 -9.74 14.69
CA THR A 63 -9.19 -10.10 15.70
C THR A 63 -8.76 -8.92 16.57
N ILE A 64 -9.31 -7.73 16.33
CA ILE A 64 -8.92 -6.50 17.03
C ILE A 64 -9.92 -6.18 18.14
N GLU A 65 -9.41 -6.11 19.37
CA GLU A 65 -10.13 -5.58 20.53
C GLU A 65 -9.93 -4.06 20.62
N PRO A 66 -10.98 -3.23 20.49
CA PRO A 66 -10.87 -1.77 20.57
C PRO A 66 -10.58 -1.26 22.00
N SER A 67 -9.68 -0.29 22.12
CA SER A 67 -9.48 0.44 23.38
C SER A 67 -10.66 1.38 23.70
N PRO A 68 -10.81 1.83 24.97
CA PRO A 68 -11.81 2.85 25.33
C PRO A 68 -11.74 4.12 24.48
N LEU A 69 -10.52 4.56 24.12
CA LEU A 69 -10.30 5.71 23.25
C LEU A 69 -10.82 5.45 21.81
N ALA A 70 -10.54 4.26 21.26
CA ALA A 70 -11.03 3.88 19.95
C ALA A 70 -12.57 3.78 19.91
N LEU A 71 -13.20 3.29 20.98
CA LEU A 71 -14.66 3.26 21.13
C LEU A 71 -15.26 4.68 21.19
N GLU A 72 -14.64 5.60 21.92
CA GLU A 72 -15.04 7.00 21.96
C GLU A 72 -14.99 7.64 20.56
N TYR A 73 -13.87 7.46 19.86
CA TYR A 73 -13.66 8.04 18.53
C TYR A 73 -14.57 7.39 17.48
N GLY A 74 -14.82 6.09 17.60
CA GLY A 74 -15.73 5.37 16.71
C GLY A 74 -17.15 5.91 16.79
N ARG A 75 -17.64 6.21 18.01
CA ARG A 75 -18.92 6.90 18.19
C ARG A 75 -18.91 8.32 17.64
N ARG A 76 -17.85 9.08 17.91
CA ARG A 76 -17.76 10.50 17.51
C ARG A 76 -17.72 10.70 16.00
N TRP A 77 -17.09 9.78 15.26
CA TRP A 77 -16.84 9.92 13.82
C TRP A 77 -17.53 8.86 12.96
N GLU A 78 -18.43 8.07 13.55
CA GLU A 78 -19.19 7.00 12.88
C GLU A 78 -18.27 6.03 12.11
N ARG A 79 -17.20 5.60 12.78
CA ARG A 79 -16.22 4.63 12.24
C ARG A 79 -16.15 3.39 13.10
N ASP A 80 -15.74 2.27 12.49
CA ASP A 80 -15.49 1.04 13.22
C ASP A 80 -14.37 1.26 14.26
N PRO A 81 -14.65 1.08 15.57
CA PRO A 81 -13.64 1.21 16.61
C PRO A 81 -12.41 0.31 16.40
N ARG A 82 -12.57 -0.85 15.76
CA ARG A 82 -11.47 -1.80 15.46
C ARG A 82 -10.51 -1.22 14.43
N GLN A 83 -11.05 -0.50 13.44
CA GLN A 83 -10.23 0.22 12.46
C GLN A 83 -9.49 1.38 13.12
N ILE A 84 -10.17 2.16 13.97
CA ILE A 84 -9.53 3.26 14.70
C ILE A 84 -8.42 2.73 15.60
N GLU A 85 -8.65 1.63 16.30
CA GLU A 85 -7.64 0.97 17.13
C GLU A 85 -6.37 0.64 16.33
N LEU A 86 -6.51 0.07 15.12
CA LEU A 86 -5.35 -0.16 14.25
C LEU A 86 -4.63 1.13 13.86
N VAL A 87 -5.39 2.19 13.51
CA VAL A 87 -4.79 3.50 13.22
C VAL A 87 -4.02 4.04 14.42
N LEU A 88 -4.56 3.90 15.63
CA LEU A 88 -3.91 4.35 16.86
C LEU A 88 -2.63 3.56 17.14
N ARG A 89 -2.62 2.23 16.95
CA ARG A 89 -1.42 1.39 17.14
C ARG A 89 -0.28 1.74 16.19
N GLU A 90 -0.61 2.15 14.96
CA GLU A 90 0.37 2.54 13.94
C GLU A 90 0.68 4.06 13.94
N SER A 91 0.09 4.82 14.86
CA SER A 91 0.29 6.27 14.97
C SER A 91 1.27 6.62 16.08
N ALA A 92 2.25 7.48 15.79
CA ALA A 92 3.16 8.01 16.81
C ALA A 92 2.47 8.98 17.78
N ARG A 93 1.51 9.77 17.29
CA ARG A 93 0.71 10.72 18.08
C ARG A 93 -0.55 11.15 17.34
N ILE A 94 -1.55 11.59 18.10
CA ILE A 94 -2.76 12.24 17.56
C ILE A 94 -2.46 13.75 17.38
N VAL A 95 -2.77 14.29 16.21
CA VAL A 95 -2.70 15.74 15.92
C VAL A 95 -4.12 16.31 16.01
N ARG A 96 -4.25 17.52 16.57
CA ARG A 96 -5.51 18.24 16.78
C ARG A 96 -5.52 19.52 15.97
#